data_AF-A0A8T5QQH8-F1
#
_entry.id   AF-A0A8T5QQH8-F1
#
_cell.length_a   1.000
_cell.length_b   1.000
_cell.length_c   1.000
_cell.angle_alpha   90.00
_cell.angle_beta   90.00
_cell.angle_gamma   90.00
#
_symmetry.space_group_name_H-M   'P 1'
#
loop_
_entity.id
_entity.type
_entity.pdbx_description
1 polymer ?
#
loop_
_entity_poly.entity_id
_entity_poly.type
_entity_poly.pdbx_seq_one_letter_code
_entity_poly.pdbx_strand_id
1 'polypeptide(L)' 'MTEQIVITKKIAKHGNQAIIIVPRILEKKLKPKTIVKLTIDVLEEAENAD' A
#
# COMPACT_ATOMS: atom_id res chain seq x y z
N MET A 1 10.56 3.15 -19.37
CA MET A 1 9.18 3.65 -19.16
C MET A 1 8.75 3.25 -17.77
N THR A 2 8.45 4.20 -16.90
CA THR A 2 7.94 3.94 -15.54
C THR A 2 6.42 3.93 -15.58
N GLU A 3 5.81 2.77 -15.34
CA GLU A 3 4.36 2.68 -15.18
C GLU A 3 3.98 3.21 -13.79
N GLN A 4 3.07 4.18 -13.74
CA GLN A 4 2.52 4.70 -12.48
C GLN A 4 1.15 4.07 -12.22
N ILE A 5 0.97 3.54 -11.01
CA ILE A 5 -0.29 2.95 -10.55
C ILE A 5 -0.69 3.67 -9.28
N VAL A 6 -1.87 4.31 -9.29
CA VAL A 6 -2.41 5.05 -8.14
C VAL A 6 -3.60 4.28 -7.57
N ILE A 7 -3.55 3.97 -6.28
CA ILE A 7 -4.62 3.25 -5.57
C ILE A 7 -4.86 3.94 -4.23
N THR A 8 -6.12 4.27 -3.96
CA THR A 8 -6.55 4.67 -2.62
C THR A 8 -6.86 3.41 -1.81
N LYS A 9 -6.18 3.24 -0.68
CA LYS A 9 -6.38 2.08 0.20
C LYS A 9 -6.22 2.50 1.65
N LYS A 10 -7.05 1.93 2.52
CA LYS A 10 -6.84 2.04 3.98
C LYS A 10 -5.65 1.19 4.39
N ILE A 11 -4.85 1.71 5.31
CA ILE A 11 -3.75 0.98 5.94
C ILE A 11 -4.33 -0.14 6.80
N ALA A 12 -3.81 -1.36 6.63
CA ALA A 12 -4.21 -2.51 7.44
C ALA A 12 -3.25 -2.70 8.62
N LYS A 13 -3.71 -3.36 9.68
CA LYS A 13 -2.89 -3.78 10.83
C LYS A 13 -2.61 -5.27 10.76
N HIS A 14 -1.34 -5.65 10.86
CA HIS A 14 -0.94 -7.04 11.01
C HIS A 14 0.00 -7.17 12.20
N GLY A 15 -0.53 -7.71 13.31
CA GLY A 15 0.15 -7.69 14.60
C GLY A 15 0.42 -6.24 15.06
N ASN A 16 1.69 -5.95 15.36
CA ASN A 16 2.15 -4.61 15.75
C ASN A 16 2.61 -3.75 14.57
N GLN A 17 2.40 -4.19 13.33
CA GLN A 17 2.85 -3.48 12.13
C GLN A 17 1.67 -2.97 11.32
N ALA A 18 1.80 -1.73 10.83
CA ALA A 18 0.96 -1.19 9.78
C ALA A 18 1.46 -1.70 8.42
N ILE A 19 0.57 -2.22 7.59
CA ILE A 19 0.89 -2.77 6.27
C ILE A 19 -0.03 -2.23 5.18
N ILE A 20 0.51 -2.07 3.97
CA ILE A 20 -0.27 -1.82 2.76
C ILE A 20 -0.39 -3.13 2.00
N ILE A 21 -1.62 -3.65 1.89
CA ILE A 21 -1.89 -4.90 1.19
C ILE A 21 -1.97 -4.61 -0.31
N VAL A 22 -1.08 -5.21 -1.09
CA VAL A 22 -1.11 -5.15 -2.56
C VAL A 22 -2.32 -5.94 -3.08
N PRO A 23 -3.26 -5.31 -3.81
CA PRO A 23 -4.41 -6.03 -4.36
C PRO A 23 -4.01 -7.09 -5.39
N ARG A 24 -4.74 -8.20 -5.44
CA ARG A 24 -4.44 -9.35 -6.31
C ARG A 24 -4.37 -9.00 -7.80
N ILE A 25 -5.13 -8.00 -8.25
CA ILE A 25 -5.10 -7.53 -9.65
C ILE A 25 -3.70 -7.02 -10.06
N LEU A 26 -2.88 -6.58 -9.10
CA LEU A 26 -1.52 -6.12 -9.34
C LEU A 26 -0.46 -7.21 -9.19
N GLU A 27 -0.81 -8.40 -8.71
CA GLU A 27 0.14 -9.49 -8.42
C GLU A 27 0.99 -9.88 -9.64
N LYS A 28 0.39 -9.84 -10.84
CA LYS A 28 1.10 -10.14 -12.10
C LYS A 28 2.21 -9.12 -12.41
N LYS A 29 2.05 -7.87 -11.95
CA LYS A 29 2.98 -6.75 -12.16
C LYS A 29 3.96 -6.61 -10.99
N LEU A 30 3.49 -6.83 -9.76
CA LEU A 30 4.23 -6.68 -8.52
C LEU A 30 4.56 -8.05 -7.94
N LYS A 31 5.56 -8.70 -8.55
CA LYS A 31 6.02 -10.03 -8.10
C LYS A 31 6.77 -9.91 -6.76
N PRO A 32 6.84 -10.99 -5.97
CA PRO A 32 7.69 -11.02 -4.79
C PRO A 32 9.13 -10.59 -5.14
N LYS A 33 9.75 -9.80 -4.25
CA LYS A 33 11.10 -9.22 -4.40
C LYS A 33 11.22 -8.06 -5.42
N THR A 34 10.14 -7.64 -6.07
CA THR A 34 10.17 -6.42 -6.88
C THR A 34 10.33 -5.20 -5.98
N ILE A 35 11.38 -4.39 -6.22
CA ILE A 35 11.58 -3.11 -5.53
C ILE A 35 10.78 -2.04 -6.28
N VAL A 36 9.94 -1.30 -5.55
CA VAL A 36 9.12 -0.21 -6.11
C VAL A 36 9.30 1.06 -5.29
N LYS A 37 9.19 2.22 -5.96
CA LYS A 37 9.07 3.51 -5.29
C LYS A 37 7.63 3.66 -4.81
N LEU A 38 7.45 3.95 -3.52
CA LEU A 38 6.15 4.25 -2.94
C LEU A 38 5.99 5.77 -2.80
N THR A 39 4.79 6.29 -3.04
CA THR A 39 4.41 7.68 -2.75
C THR A 39 3.09 7.62 -2.01
N ILE A 40 3.04 8.21 -0.81
CA ILE A 40 1.90 8.14 0.10
C ILE A 40 1.39 9.56 0.31
N ASP A 41 0.15 9.79 -0.08
CA ASP A 41 -0.59 10.99 0.28
C ASP A 41 -1.61 10.59 1.36
N VAL A 42 -1.50 11.15 2.56
CA VAL A 42 -2.44 10.89 3.65
C VAL A 42 -3.72 11.67 3.36
N LEU A 43 -4.80 10.95 3.05
CA LEU A 43 -6.09 11.55 2.68
C LEU A 43 -7.05 11.74 3.87
N GLU A 44 -6.90 10.90 4.91
CA GLU A 44 -7.72 10.91 6.11
C GLU A 44 -6.85 10.41 7.28
N GLU A 45 -6.92 11.09 8.42
CA GLU A 45 -6.19 10.69 9.62
C GLU A 45 -6.86 9.46 10.25
N ALA A 46 -6.06 8.50 10.71
CA ALA A 46 -6.59 7.40 11.50
C ALA A 46 -7.06 7.99 12.85
N GLU A 47 -8.34 7.82 13.18
CA GLU A 47 -8.84 8.12 14.53
C GLU A 47 -7.93 7.41 15.54
N ASN A 48 -7.36 8.17 16.48
CA ASN A 48 -6.52 7.63 17.54
C ASN A 48 -7.34 6.60 18.33
N ALA A 49 -7.04 5.32 18.12
CA ALA A 49 -7.52 4.26 18.99
C ALA A 49 -6.64 4.24 20.24
N ASP A 50 -6.94 5.16 21.16
CA ASP A 50 -6.54 5.03 22.57
C ASP A 50 -7.26 3.85 23.23
#